data_AF-A0A0L7R594-F1
#
_entry.id   AF-A0A0L7R594-F1
#
_cell.length_a   1.000
_cell.length_b   1.000
_cell.length_c   1.000
_cell.angle_alpha   90.00
_cell.angle_beta   90.00
_cell.angle_gamma   90.00
#
_symmetry.space_group_name_H-M   'P 1'
#
loop_
_entity.id
_entity.type
_entity.pdbx_description
1 polymer ?
#
loop_
_entity_poly.entity_id
_entity_poly.type
_entity_poly.pdbx_seq_one_letter_code
_entity_poly.pdbx_strand_id
1 'polypeptide(L)' 'ETIFPPKPKRPEASFFLYIKYVKPKLTVENPHIKYSDVIKRASKEWAELDPVEKQRYQMQYSKNYEIYIQQLKE' A
#
# COMPACT_ATOMS: atom_id res chain seq x y z
N GLU A 1 -28.50 17.20 9.46
CA GLU A 1 -27.44 16.20 9.18
C GLU A 1 -26.08 16.73 9.63
N THR A 2 -25.27 15.97 10.36
CA THR A 2 -23.90 16.39 10.71
C THR A 2 -22.93 16.00 9.60
N ILE A 3 -22.81 16.87 8.60
CA ILE A 3 -21.86 16.75 7.49
C ILE A 3 -20.50 17.23 7.99
N PHE A 4 -19.84 16.45 8.86
CA PHE A 4 -18.44 16.69 9.17
C PHE A 4 -17.59 16.22 7.98
N PRO A 5 -16.59 16.99 7.54
CA PRO A 5 -15.67 16.52 6.52
C PRO A 5 -15.05 15.20 7.00
N PRO A 6 -15.01 14.17 6.15
CA PRO A 6 -14.41 12.90 6.54
C PRO A 6 -12.95 13.17 6.89
N LYS A 7 -12.57 12.82 8.12
CA LYS A 7 -11.17 12.91 8.55
C LYS A 7 -10.31 12.25 7.48
N PRO A 8 -9.18 12.88 7.09
CA PRO A 8 -8.32 12.29 6.09
C PRO A 8 -7.92 10.89 6.56
N LYS A 9 -7.85 9.94 5.63
CA LYS A 9 -7.54 8.54 5.93
C LYS A 9 -6.02 8.38 5.94
N ARG A 10 -5.49 7.66 6.93
CA ARG A 10 -4.05 7.37 7.00
C ARG A 10 -3.58 6.73 5.68
N PRO A 11 -2.47 7.19 5.10
CA PRO A 11 -1.95 6.63 3.87
C PRO A 11 -1.51 5.19 4.10
N GLU A 12 -1.67 4.36 3.07
CA GLU A 12 -1.26 2.97 3.10
C GLU A 12 0.28 2.87 3.11
N ALA A 13 0.81 2.05 4.02
CA ALA A 13 2.26 1.84 4.11
C ALA A 13 2.83 1.30 2.80
N SER A 14 4.13 1.53 2.58
CA SER A 14 4.88 1.08 1.39
C SER A 14 4.64 -0.39 1.03
N PHE A 15 4.57 -1.28 2.04
CA PHE A 15 4.26 -2.70 1.85
C PHE A 15 2.83 -2.96 1.35
N PHE A 16 1.83 -2.22 1.83
CA PHE A 16 0.44 -2.37 1.35
C PHE A 16 0.28 -1.85 -0.09
N LEU A 17 1.00 -0.79 -0.47
CA LEU A 17 1.07 -0.33 -1.86
C LEU A 17 1.65 -1.42 -2.76
N TYR A 18 2.69 -2.12 -2.31
CA TYR A 18 3.26 -3.26 -3.01
C TYR A 18 2.27 -4.43 -3.12
N ILE A 19 1.59 -4.81 -2.03
CA ILE A 19 0.55 -5.85 -2.08
C ILE A 19 -0.54 -5.47 -3.09
N LYS A 20 -0.99 -4.22 -3.14
CA LYS A 20 -1.99 -3.77 -4.13
C LYS A 20 -1.51 -3.93 -5.57
N TYR A 21 -0.21 -3.76 -5.81
CA TYR A 21 0.40 -3.96 -7.12
C TYR A 21 0.55 -5.45 -7.48
N VAL A 22 0.88 -6.30 -6.52
CA VAL A 22 1.09 -7.75 -6.73
C VAL A 22 -0.23 -8.53 -6.73
N LYS A 23 -1.21 -8.14 -5.92
CA LYS A 23 -2.52 -8.78 -5.80
C LYS A 23 -3.17 -9.07 -7.17
N PRO A 24 -3.31 -8.11 -8.10
CA PRO A 24 -3.92 -8.40 -9.39
C PRO A 24 -3.12 -9.43 -10.19
N LYS A 25 -1.78 -9.40 -10.14
CA LYS A 25 -0.93 -10.41 -10.81
C LYS A 25 -1.21 -11.82 -10.25
N LEU A 26 -1.23 -11.94 -8.92
CA LEU A 26 -1.53 -13.21 -8.25
C LEU A 26 -2.97 -13.67 -8.44
N THR A 27 -3.92 -12.75 -8.57
CA THR A 27 -5.33 -13.07 -8.86
C THR A 27 -5.49 -13.57 -10.29
N VAL A 28 -4.71 -13.06 -11.24
CA VAL A 28 -4.69 -13.55 -12.63
C VAL A 28 -4.11 -14.97 -12.69
N GLU A 29 -3.02 -15.24 -11.98
CA GLU A 29 -2.46 -16.59 -11.89
C GLU A 29 -3.38 -17.55 -11.12
N ASN A 30 -4.00 -17.07 -10.04
CA ASN A 30 -4.82 -17.87 -9.14
C ASN A 30 -6.06 -17.06 -8.70
N PRO A 31 -7.19 -17.15 -9.42
CA PRO A 31 -8.38 -16.37 -9.10
C PRO A 31 -9.02 -16.72 -7.75
N HIS A 32 -8.67 -17.88 -7.17
CA HIS A 32 -9.13 -18.33 -5.85
C HIS A 32 -8.09 -18.08 -4.74
N ILE A 33 -7.01 -17.34 -5.02
CA ILE A 33 -5.96 -17.10 -4.03
C ILE A 33 -6.51 -16.33 -2.84
N LYS A 34 -6.25 -16.84 -1.63
CA LYS A 34 -6.63 -16.15 -0.40
C LYS A 34 -5.75 -14.93 -0.21
N TYR A 35 -6.33 -13.87 0.34
CA TYR A 35 -5.59 -12.65 0.66
C TYR A 35 -4.41 -12.91 1.61
N SER A 36 -4.53 -13.87 2.53
CA SER A 36 -3.44 -14.32 3.39
C SER A 36 -2.24 -14.88 2.60
N ASP A 37 -2.48 -15.62 1.53
CA ASP A 37 -1.42 -16.20 0.69
C ASP A 37 -0.79 -15.15 -0.21
N VAL A 38 -1.59 -14.18 -0.69
CA VAL A 38 -1.08 -12.97 -1.37
C VAL A 38 -0.10 -12.22 -0.46
N ILE A 39 -0.46 -11.97 0.81
CA ILE A 39 0.44 -11.29 1.75
C ILE A 39 1.71 -12.11 1.99
N LYS A 40 1.60 -13.44 2.15
CA LYS A 40 2.77 -14.29 2.35
C LYS A 40 3.74 -14.25 1.17
N ARG A 41 3.23 -14.37 -0.06
CA ARG A 41 4.05 -14.25 -1.28
C ARG A 41 4.64 -12.85 -1.39
N ALA A 42 3.82 -11.82 -1.27
CA ALA A 42 4.27 -10.44 -1.35
C ALA A 42 5.31 -10.11 -0.27
N SER A 43 5.23 -10.68 0.94
CA SER A 43 6.24 -10.49 1.99
C SER A 43 7.59 -11.10 1.62
N LYS A 44 7.59 -12.31 1.04
CA LYS A 44 8.81 -12.92 0.51
C LYS A 44 9.40 -12.11 -0.64
N GLU A 45 8.60 -11.83 -1.66
CA GLU A 45 9.07 -11.02 -2.80
C GLU A 45 9.51 -9.64 -2.34
N TRP A 46 8.83 -9.03 -1.38
CA TRP A 46 9.27 -7.78 -0.77
C TRP A 46 10.62 -7.92 -0.08
N ALA A 47 10.88 -8.99 0.68
CA ALA A 47 12.20 -9.20 1.29
C ALA A 47 13.31 -9.30 0.22
N GLU A 48 13.03 -9.97 -0.89
CA GLU A 48 13.94 -10.17 -2.02
C GLU A 48 13.97 -8.98 -3.02
N LEU A 49 13.02 -8.06 -2.92
CA LEU A 49 12.89 -6.92 -3.84
C LEU A 49 14.10 -6.01 -3.76
N ASP A 50 14.46 -5.47 -4.91
CA ASP A 50 15.58 -4.56 -5.06
C ASP A 50 15.43 -3.36 -4.11
N PRO A 51 16.51 -2.92 -3.43
CA PRO A 51 16.47 -1.77 -2.54
C PRO A 51 15.96 -0.51 -3.25
N VAL A 52 16.22 -0.35 -4.54
CA VAL A 52 15.73 0.78 -5.35
C VAL A 52 14.21 0.77 -5.46
N GLU A 53 13.61 -0.40 -5.71
CA GLU A 53 12.15 -0.52 -5.77
C GLU A 53 11.52 -0.31 -4.39
N LYS A 54 12.09 -0.90 -3.34
CA LYS A 54 11.67 -0.63 -1.95
C LYS A 54 11.68 0.85 -1.64
N GLN A 55 12.74 1.55 -2.03
CA GLN A 55 12.89 2.99 -1.82
C GLN A 55 11.83 3.77 -2.61
N ARG A 56 11.48 3.36 -3.83
CA ARG A 56 10.39 3.96 -4.61
C ARG A 56 9.06 3.89 -3.84
N TYR A 57 8.71 2.74 -3.29
CA TYR A 57 7.48 2.57 -2.50
C TYR A 57 7.53 3.33 -1.16
N GLN A 58 8.70 3.42 -0.51
CA GLN A 58 8.88 4.25 0.68
C GLN A 58 8.74 5.74 0.37
N MET A 59 9.28 6.21 -0.76
CA MET A 59 9.13 7.59 -1.20
C MET A 59 7.67 7.92 -1.54
N GLN A 60 6.96 7.00 -2.20
CA GLN A 60 5.52 7.13 -2.45
C GLN A 60 4.73 7.22 -1.14
N TYR A 61 5.05 6.37 -0.16
CA TYR A 61 4.46 6.46 1.17
C TYR A 61 4.74 7.81 1.85
N SER A 62 6.00 8.27 1.82
CA SER A 62 6.38 9.56 2.41
C SER A 62 5.59 10.72 1.81
N LYS A 63 5.49 10.77 0.47
CA LYS A 63 4.70 11.80 -0.23
C LYS A 63 3.23 11.75 0.17
N ASN A 64 2.62 10.56 0.18
CA ASN A 64 1.23 10.39 0.59
C ASN A 64 1.02 10.75 2.06
N TYR A 65 2.03 10.52 2.90
CA TYR A 65 2.03 10.91 4.30
C TYR A 65 2.14 12.42 4.49
N GLU A 66 2.99 13.10 3.73
CA GLU A 66 3.05 14.56 3.74
C GLU A 66 1.71 15.19 3.34
N ILE A 67 1.07 14.68 2.27
CA ILE A 67 -0.27 15.12 1.85
C ILE A 67 -1.30 14.87 2.96
N TYR A 68 -1.26 13.69 3.58
CA TYR A 68 -2.13 13.34 4.71
C TYR A 68 -1.95 14.30 5.90
N ILE A 69 -0.70 14.64 6.23
CA ILE A 69 -0.39 15.59 7.30
C ILE A 69 -0.85 17.00 6.94
N GLN A 70 -0.72 17.42 5.67
CA GLN A 70 -1.28 18.70 5.22
C GLN A 70 -2.81 18.71 5.34
N GLN A 71 -3.50 17.67 4.89
CA GLN A 71 -4.95 17.54 5.02
C GLN A 71 -5.45 17.46 6.47
N LEU A 72 -4.59 17.05 7.41
CA LEU A 72 -4.91 17.07 8.85
C LEU A 72 -4.74 18.45 9.48
N LYS A 73 -3.92 19.32 8.87
CA LYS A 73 -3.64 20.67 9.38
C LYS A 73 -4.68 21.70 8.89
N GLU A 74 -5.42 21.37 7.83
CA GLU A 74 -6.53 22.14 7.28
C GLU A 74 -7.86 21.73 7.92
#